data_AF-A0A0A9E708-F1
#
_entry.id   AF-A0A0A9E708-F1
#
_cell.length_a   1.000
_cell.length_b   1.000
_cell.length_c   1.000
_cell.angle_alpha   90.00
_cell.angle_beta   90.00
_cell.angle_gamma   90.00
#
_symmetry.space_group_name_H-M   'P 1'
#
loop_
_entity.id
_entity.type
_entity.pdbx_description
1 polymer ?
#
loop_
_entity_poly.entity_id
_entity_poly.type
_entity_poly.pdbx_seq_one_letter_code
_entity_poly.pdbx_strand_id
1 'polypeptide(L)'
;MGAAFPSKPMSLYATIWDGSAWATLGGRYRVNYKYSPFVAEFADLVLHGCAVDRTDHSATAAACDAGAGLESLAVSAGQRAAMAAFRRGHTSYSYCHDRRRYPVALSECGSDAGLLPGRLFGPDGMKQHRRYRSTARDHRAQDDVM
;
A
#
# COMPACT_ATOMS: atom_id res chain seq x y z
N MET A 1 1.82 2.17 -24.40
CA MET A 1 1.51 0.80 -23.96
C MET A 1 0.81 0.89 -22.61
N GLY A 2 -0.46 0.47 -22.54
CA GLY A 2 -1.27 0.57 -21.32
C GLY A 2 -0.86 -0.45 -20.27
N ALA A 3 -0.98 -0.07 -18.99
CA ALA A 3 -0.78 -0.99 -17.88
C ALA A 3 -1.83 -2.11 -17.91
N ALA A 4 -1.45 -3.33 -17.52
CA ALA A 4 -2.40 -4.42 -17.38
C ALA A 4 -3.38 -4.11 -16.25
N PHE A 5 -4.68 -4.17 -16.54
CA PHE A 5 -5.74 -3.96 -15.56
C PHE A 5 -6.56 -5.25 -15.37
N PRO A 6 -6.97 -5.61 -14.13
CA PRO A 6 -7.75 -6.82 -13.89
C PRO A 6 -9.07 -6.80 -14.69
N SER A 7 -9.22 -7.73 -15.62
CA SER A 7 -10.37 -7.82 -16.54
C SER A 7 -11.06 -9.19 -16.55
N LYS A 8 -10.58 -10.13 -15.73
CA LYS A 8 -11.13 -11.49 -15.62
C LYS A 8 -11.98 -11.63 -14.35
N PRO A 9 -12.99 -12.52 -14.34
CA PRO A 9 -13.72 -12.87 -13.12
C PRO A 9 -12.77 -13.29 -11.98
N MET A 10 -13.08 -12.87 -10.76
CA MET A 10 -12.29 -13.14 -9.56
C MET A 10 -13.12 -13.84 -8.49
N SER A 11 -12.45 -14.47 -7.53
CA SER A 11 -13.07 -15.05 -6.33
C SER A 11 -12.48 -14.41 -5.07
N LEU A 12 -13.29 -14.28 -4.02
CA LEU A 12 -12.85 -13.79 -2.72
C LEU A 12 -12.22 -14.95 -1.93
N TYR A 13 -11.09 -14.69 -1.27
CA TYR A 13 -10.43 -15.62 -0.36
C TYR A 13 -10.06 -14.89 0.93
N ALA A 14 -10.23 -15.56 2.08
CA ALA A 14 -9.74 -15.10 3.38
C ALA A 14 -8.95 -16.24 4.02
N THR A 15 -7.69 -16.00 4.35
CA THR A 15 -6.78 -17.03 4.89
C THR A 15 -5.90 -16.46 5.99
N ILE A 16 -5.61 -17.31 6.99
CA ILE A 16 -4.53 -17.10 7.97
C ILE A 16 -3.45 -18.14 7.68
N TRP A 17 -2.20 -17.72 7.52
CA TRP A 17 -1.10 -18.60 7.14
C TRP A 17 0.26 -18.08 7.61
N ASP A 18 1.26 -18.95 7.64
CA ASP A 18 2.62 -18.63 8.09
C ASP A 18 3.45 -17.94 6.99
N GLY A 19 3.57 -16.62 7.10
CA GLY A 19 4.39 -15.77 6.24
C GLY A 19 5.82 -15.51 6.75
N SER A 20 6.37 -16.33 7.64
CA SER A 20 7.64 -16.08 8.36
C SER A 20 8.85 -15.74 7.49
N ALA A 21 8.85 -16.14 6.22
CA ALA A 21 9.94 -15.83 5.30
C ALA A 21 10.02 -14.34 4.93
N TRP A 22 8.96 -13.54 5.12
CA TRP A 22 8.91 -12.16 4.65
C TRP A 22 8.04 -11.20 5.47
N ALA A 23 7.01 -11.68 6.19
CA ALA A 23 5.94 -10.84 6.73
C ALA A 23 6.39 -9.80 7.77
N THR A 24 7.24 -10.17 8.73
CA THR A 24 7.65 -9.26 9.82
C THR A 24 9.10 -8.83 9.66
N LEU A 25 9.31 -7.53 9.39
CA LEU A 25 10.62 -6.93 9.12
C LEU A 25 11.42 -7.69 8.05
N GLY A 26 10.75 -8.04 6.95
CA GLY A 26 11.37 -8.76 5.84
C GLY A 26 11.76 -10.20 6.20
N GLY A 27 11.07 -10.83 7.16
CA GLY A 27 11.34 -12.20 7.61
C GLY A 27 12.34 -12.31 8.76
N ARG A 28 12.80 -11.18 9.32
CA ARG A 28 13.72 -11.15 10.48
C ARG A 28 13.09 -11.78 11.72
N TYR A 29 11.81 -11.53 11.95
CA TYR A 29 11.07 -12.12 13.06
C TYR A 29 10.10 -13.16 12.49
N ARG A 30 10.31 -14.41 12.88
CA ARG A 30 9.52 -15.56 12.47
C ARG A 30 8.42 -15.82 13.49
N VAL A 31 7.37 -16.53 13.07
CA VAL A 31 6.30 -16.95 13.98
C VAL A 31 6.88 -17.78 15.13
N ASN A 32 6.38 -17.53 16.33
CA ASN A 32 6.67 -18.35 17.49
C ASN A 32 5.42 -19.13 17.87
N TYR A 33 5.37 -20.40 17.46
CA TYR A 33 4.24 -21.30 17.68
C TYR A 33 3.92 -21.60 19.14
N LYS A 34 4.79 -21.21 20.10
CA LYS A 34 4.46 -21.23 21.53
C LYS A 34 3.26 -20.34 21.88
N TYR A 35 3.03 -19.29 21.09
CA TYR A 35 1.88 -18.38 21.27
C TYR A 35 0.64 -18.79 20.48
N SER A 36 0.60 -20.03 19.98
CA SER A 36 -0.60 -20.56 19.32
C SER A 36 -1.74 -20.77 20.34
N PRO A 37 -3.02 -20.73 19.90
CA PRO A 37 -3.49 -20.55 18.53
C PRO A 37 -3.44 -19.09 18.03
N PHE A 38 -3.18 -18.91 16.74
CA PHE A 38 -3.34 -17.61 16.06
C PHE A 38 -4.74 -17.56 15.45
N VAL A 39 -5.59 -16.67 15.96
CA VAL A 39 -7.02 -16.61 15.59
C VAL A 39 -7.30 -15.30 14.87
N ALA A 40 -8.01 -15.38 13.75
CA ALA A 40 -8.59 -14.23 13.04
C ALA A 40 -10.10 -14.43 12.96
N GLU A 41 -10.86 -13.46 13.44
CA GLU A 41 -12.32 -13.47 13.42
C GLU A 41 -12.82 -12.51 12.34
N PHE A 42 -13.81 -12.96 11.56
CA PHE A 42 -14.43 -12.19 10.49
C PHE A 42 -15.94 -12.18 10.73
N ALA A 43 -16.55 -11.00 10.66
CA ALA A 43 -17.98 -10.80 10.81
C ALA A 43 -18.50 -9.83 9.74
N ASP A 44 -19.82 -9.70 9.63
CA ASP A 44 -20.49 -8.71 8.78
C ASP A 44 -20.06 -8.75 7.29
N LEU A 45 -19.98 -9.96 6.72
CA LEU A 45 -19.60 -10.14 5.32
C LEU A 45 -20.66 -9.53 4.39
N VAL A 46 -20.29 -8.43 3.73
CA VAL A 46 -21.10 -7.76 2.69
C VAL A 46 -20.49 -8.03 1.32
N LEU A 47 -21.27 -8.65 0.41
CA LEU A 47 -20.86 -8.91 -0.97
C LEU A 47 -21.73 -8.13 -1.94
N HIS A 48 -21.17 -7.06 -2.51
CA HIS A 48 -21.76 -6.30 -3.60
C HIS A 48 -20.88 -6.48 -4.84
N GLY A 49 -21.33 -7.31 -5.77
CA GLY A 49 -20.64 -7.59 -7.01
C GLY A 49 -21.48 -8.48 -7.91
N CYS A 50 -21.02 -8.69 -9.13
CA CYS A 50 -21.71 -9.54 -10.08
C CYS A 50 -21.22 -10.97 -10.00
N ALA A 51 -22.14 -11.88 -9.72
CA ALA A 51 -21.89 -13.28 -9.95
C ALA A 51 -21.74 -13.53 -11.45
N VAL A 52 -20.65 -14.20 -11.83
CA VAL A 52 -20.39 -14.64 -13.20
C VAL A 52 -20.46 -16.15 -13.19
N ASP A 53 -21.11 -16.73 -14.19
CA ASP A 53 -21.06 -18.18 -14.39
C ASP A 53 -19.62 -18.60 -14.75
N ARG A 54 -19.15 -19.68 -14.12
CA ARG A 54 -17.80 -20.22 -14.35
C ARG A 54 -17.70 -20.89 -15.72
N THR A 55 -18.82 -21.35 -16.29
CA THR A 55 -18.87 -21.97 -17.62
C THR A 55 -19.14 -20.98 -18.74
N ASP A 56 -19.71 -19.82 -18.42
CA ASP A 56 -20.00 -18.77 -19.39
C ASP A 56 -19.34 -17.45 -18.99
N HIS A 57 -18.13 -17.25 -19.51
CA HIS A 57 -17.39 -15.99 -19.37
C HIS A 57 -17.94 -14.87 -20.28
N SER A 58 -19.04 -15.10 -21.02
CA SER A 58 -19.69 -14.10 -21.86
C SER A 58 -20.61 -13.15 -21.08
N ALA A 59 -20.83 -13.39 -19.77
CA ALA A 59 -21.52 -12.46 -18.89
C ALA A 59 -20.78 -11.12 -18.86
N THR A 60 -21.21 -10.25 -19.77
CA THR A 60 -20.70 -8.91 -19.94
C THR A 60 -20.95 -8.12 -18.66
N ALA A 61 -19.97 -7.31 -18.27
CA ALA A 61 -20.12 -6.30 -17.22
C ALA A 61 -21.33 -5.36 -17.44
N ALA A 62 -21.99 -5.41 -18.59
CA ALA A 62 -23.20 -4.66 -18.90
C ALA A 62 -24.43 -5.10 -18.07
N ALA A 63 -24.50 -6.33 -17.58
CA ALA A 63 -25.61 -6.78 -16.71
C ALA A 63 -25.43 -6.35 -15.23
N CYS A 64 -24.25 -5.83 -14.88
CA CYS A 64 -23.90 -5.38 -13.53
C CYS A 64 -24.43 -4.00 -13.17
N ASP A 65 -24.94 -3.27 -14.16
CA ASP A 65 -25.16 -1.85 -14.05
C ASP A 65 -26.66 -1.53 -14.01
N ALA A 66 -27.26 -1.77 -12.84
CA ALA A 66 -28.54 -1.14 -12.49
C ALA A 66 -28.27 0.14 -11.68
N GLY A 67 -27.56 1.10 -12.27
CA GLY A 67 -27.79 2.52 -11.96
C GLY A 67 -26.63 3.38 -11.46
N ALA A 68 -25.37 2.97 -11.56
CA ALA A 68 -24.24 3.77 -11.06
C ALA A 68 -23.31 4.19 -12.20
N GLY A 69 -23.67 5.27 -12.91
CA GLY A 69 -22.83 5.83 -13.98
C GLY A 69 -21.40 6.14 -13.52
N LEU A 70 -20.44 6.15 -14.45
CA LEU A 70 -19.00 6.31 -14.20
C LEU A 70 -18.63 7.49 -13.26
N GLU A 71 -19.42 8.56 -13.28
CA GLU A 71 -19.33 9.73 -12.38
C GLU A 71 -19.50 9.39 -10.90
N SER A 72 -20.31 8.37 -10.56
CA SER A 72 -20.53 7.88 -9.19
C SER A 72 -19.33 7.09 -8.63
N LEU A 73 -18.42 6.66 -9.52
CA LEU A 73 -17.16 5.99 -9.16
C LEU A 73 -16.02 6.99 -8.94
N ALA A 74 -16.21 8.27 -9.26
CA ALA A 74 -15.19 9.28 -9.08
C ALA A 74 -15.00 9.60 -7.59
N VAL A 75 -13.77 9.43 -7.10
CA VAL A 75 -13.41 9.82 -5.73
C VAL A 75 -13.58 11.33 -5.59
N SER A 76 -14.42 11.77 -4.66
CA SER A 76 -14.66 13.19 -4.39
C SER A 76 -13.38 13.92 -3.97
N ALA A 77 -13.36 15.25 -4.08
CA ALA A 77 -12.19 16.05 -3.67
C ALA A 77 -11.86 15.86 -2.18
N GLY A 78 -12.88 15.77 -1.32
CA GLY A 78 -12.72 15.50 0.11
C GLY A 78 -12.10 14.12 0.38
N GLN A 79 -12.60 13.07 -0.28
CA GLN A 79 -12.04 11.72 -0.16
C GLN A 79 -10.60 11.66 -0.69
N ARG A 80 -10.28 12.34 -1.79
CA ARG A 80 -8.91 12.46 -2.31
C ARG A 80 -7.98 13.14 -1.31
N ALA A 81 -8.43 14.23 -0.67
CA ALA A 81 -7.65 14.93 0.35
C ALA A 81 -7.41 14.04 1.58
N ALA A 82 -8.44 13.32 2.05
CA ALA A 82 -8.34 12.36 3.15
C ALA A 82 -7.38 11.21 2.82
N MET A 83 -7.50 10.61 1.64
CA MET A 83 -6.57 9.58 1.14
C MET A 83 -5.12 10.11 1.09
N ALA A 84 -4.91 11.32 0.58
CA ALA A 84 -3.59 11.92 0.52
C ALA A 84 -3.01 12.19 1.92
N ALA A 85 -3.82 12.63 2.89
CA ALA A 85 -3.42 12.82 4.27
C ALA A 85 -3.04 11.48 4.93
N PHE A 86 -3.87 10.45 4.76
CA PHE A 86 -3.60 9.11 5.29
C PHE A 86 -2.30 8.54 4.72
N ARG A 87 -2.13 8.58 3.39
CA ARG A 87 -0.89 8.14 2.72
C ARG A 87 0.32 8.89 3.29
N ARG A 88 0.23 10.23 3.45
CA ARG A 88 1.32 11.05 4.00
C ARG A 88 1.72 10.64 5.42
N GLY A 89 0.79 10.17 6.25
CA GLY A 89 1.05 9.72 7.61
C GLY A 89 1.51 8.27 7.70
N HIS A 90 0.82 7.37 7.00
CA HIS A 90 0.81 5.93 7.31
C HIS A 90 1.39 5.03 6.22
N THR A 91 1.74 5.53 5.04
CA THR A 91 2.42 4.70 4.02
C THR A 91 3.88 4.47 4.42
N SER A 92 4.25 3.23 4.72
CA SER A 92 5.64 2.87 5.09
C SER A 92 6.51 2.47 3.89
N TYR A 93 5.92 1.96 2.81
CA TYR A 93 6.61 1.52 1.60
C TYR A 93 5.81 1.88 0.35
N SER A 94 6.49 2.21 -0.75
CA SER A 94 5.88 2.46 -2.06
C SER A 94 6.76 1.91 -3.18
N TYR A 95 6.23 0.96 -3.94
CA TYR A 95 6.94 0.37 -5.09
C TYR A 95 7.21 1.40 -6.21
N CYS A 96 6.35 2.41 -6.35
CA CYS A 96 6.54 3.51 -7.31
C CYS A 96 7.79 4.36 -7.02
N HIS A 97 8.28 4.34 -5.78
CA HIS A 97 9.50 5.04 -5.37
C HIS A 97 10.68 4.10 -5.12
N ASP A 98 10.49 2.79 -5.23
CA ASP A 98 11.53 1.78 -5.05
C ASP A 98 12.42 1.70 -6.30
N ARG A 99 13.49 2.49 -6.32
CA ARG A 99 14.47 2.54 -7.40
C ARG A 99 15.45 1.39 -7.40
N ARG A 100 15.57 0.66 -6.29
CA ARG A 100 16.37 -0.57 -6.22
C ARG A 100 15.67 -1.71 -6.94
N ARG A 101 14.36 -1.84 -6.77
CA ARG A 101 13.56 -2.86 -7.45
C ARG A 101 13.17 -2.45 -8.86
N TYR A 102 12.79 -1.18 -9.05
CA TYR A 102 12.37 -0.61 -10.32
C TYR A 102 13.24 0.60 -10.67
N PRO A 103 14.38 0.39 -11.37
CA PRO A 103 15.28 1.48 -11.76
C PRO A 103 14.56 2.62 -12.49
N VAL A 104 13.58 2.29 -13.33
CA VAL A 104 12.65 3.21 -13.98
C VAL A 104 11.26 3.02 -13.39
N ALA A 105 10.52 4.12 -13.20
CA ALA A 105 9.18 4.02 -12.62
C ALA A 105 8.27 3.30 -13.61
N LEU A 106 7.42 2.43 -13.07
CA LEU A 106 6.39 1.78 -13.87
C LEU A 106 5.40 2.83 -14.39
N SER A 107 4.76 2.55 -15.52
CA SER A 107 3.97 3.52 -16.27
C SER A 107 2.70 3.96 -15.54
N GLU A 108 2.18 3.16 -14.63
CA GLU A 108 1.03 3.45 -13.77
C GLU A 108 1.35 4.40 -12.61
N CYS A 109 2.63 4.58 -12.28
CA CYS A 109 3.06 5.48 -11.21
C CYS A 109 3.03 6.98 -11.63
N GLY A 110 2.40 7.30 -12.77
CA GLY A 110 2.35 8.65 -13.36
C GLY A 110 1.19 9.52 -12.86
N SER A 111 1.54 10.73 -12.39
CA SER A 111 0.70 11.92 -12.16
C SER A 111 -0.64 11.78 -11.43
N ASP A 112 -0.86 10.74 -10.63
CA ASP A 112 -1.97 10.75 -9.69
C ASP A 112 -1.72 11.79 -8.59
N ALA A 113 -2.68 12.71 -8.40
CA ALA A 113 -2.69 13.69 -7.31
C ALA A 113 -2.67 13.04 -5.90
N GLY A 114 -2.76 11.71 -5.83
CA GLY A 114 -2.64 10.89 -4.63
C GLY A 114 -1.28 10.23 -4.42
N LEU A 115 -0.30 10.39 -5.32
CA LEU A 115 1.06 9.92 -5.11
C LEU A 115 1.79 10.85 -4.14
N LEU A 116 2.51 10.25 -3.21
CA LEU A 116 3.27 10.99 -2.23
C LEU A 116 4.52 11.60 -2.85
N PRO A 117 4.99 12.75 -2.34
CA PRO A 117 6.23 13.34 -2.82
C PRO A 117 7.39 12.33 -2.71
N GLY A 118 8.12 12.08 -3.80
CA GLY A 118 9.23 11.13 -3.82
C GLY A 118 10.32 11.43 -2.79
N ARG A 119 10.45 12.70 -2.36
CA ARG A 119 11.35 13.13 -1.26
C ARG A 119 11.05 12.47 0.09
N LEU A 120 9.87 11.89 0.28
CA LEU A 120 9.52 11.15 1.49
C LEU A 120 10.09 9.73 1.50
N PHE A 121 10.59 9.22 0.38
CA PHE A 121 11.01 7.83 0.22
C PHE A 121 12.51 7.71 -0.04
N GLY A 122 13.11 6.66 0.49
CA GLY A 122 14.47 6.24 0.16
C GLY A 122 14.53 5.56 -1.21
N PRO A 123 15.74 5.26 -1.72
CA PRO A 123 15.92 4.53 -2.99
C PRO A 123 15.38 3.09 -2.93
N ASP A 124 15.17 2.54 -1.74
CA ASP A 124 14.53 1.25 -1.46
C ASP A 124 13.01 1.34 -1.35
N GLY A 125 12.40 2.50 -1.65
CA GLY A 125 10.96 2.70 -1.58
C GLY A 125 10.39 2.74 -0.16
N MET A 126 11.23 2.63 0.87
CA MET A 126 10.83 2.80 2.27
C MET A 126 10.69 4.28 2.60
N LYS A 127 9.66 4.63 3.37
CA LYS A 127 9.46 6.01 3.82
C LYS A 127 10.57 6.40 4.78
N GLN A 128 11.19 7.55 4.51
CA GLN A 128 12.16 8.15 5.41
C GLN A 128 11.44 8.61 6.67
N HIS A 129 11.74 7.99 7.79
CA HIS A 129 11.43 8.58 9.08
C HIS A 129 12.35 9.79 9.23
N ARG A 130 11.76 10.97 9.52
CA ARG A 130 12.55 12.13 9.96
C ARG A 130 13.43 11.63 11.09
N ARG A 131 14.73 11.48 10.85
CA ARG A 131 15.69 11.30 11.93
C ARG A 131 15.42 12.44 12.88
N TYR A 132 15.06 12.12 14.12
CA TYR A 132 15.23 13.05 15.21
C TYR A 132 16.67 13.54 15.11
N ARG A 133 16.87 14.79 14.69
CA ARG A 133 18.17 15.44 14.71
C ARG A 133 18.56 15.44 16.18
N SER A 134 19.37 14.49 16.62
CA SER A 134 20.18 14.71 17.82
C SER A 134 21.09 15.88 17.44
N THR A 135 20.73 17.07 17.89
CA THR A 135 21.65 18.20 17.92
C THR A 135 22.83 17.74 18.77
N ALA A 136 23.91 17.30 18.13
CA ALA A 136 25.20 17.24 18.77
C ALA A 136 25.52 18.69 19.16
N ARG A 137 25.34 19.00 20.45
CA ARG A 137 25.89 20.22 21.02
C ARG A 137 27.40 20.08 20.93
N ASP A 138 27.99 20.90 20.08
CA ASP A 138 29.42 21.07 19.95
C ASP A 138 29.93 21.70 21.26
N HIS A 139 30.31 20.87 22.23
CA HIS A 139 31.05 21.31 23.40
C HIS A 139 32.51 21.50 22.96
N ARG A 140 32.76 22.61 22.25
CA ARG A 140 34.10 23.14 22.08
C ARG A 140 34.47 23.82 23.41
N ALA A 141 35.01 23.02 24.32
CA ALA A 141 35.65 23.53 25.53
C ALA A 141 36.85 24.39 25.12
N GLN A 142 36.82 25.65 25.57
CA GLN A 142 38.02 26.40 25.92
C GLN A 142 38.81 25.61 26.97
N ASP A 143 40.11 25.51 26.77
CA ASP A 143 41.17 25.49 27.80
C ASP A 143 42.44 26.03 27.08
N ASP A 144 42.73 27.34 27.25
CA ASP A 144 43.91 27.92 27.95
C ASP A 144 45.25 27.72 27.21
N VAL A 145 45.95 28.72 26.64
CA VAL A 145 46.58 29.94 27.19
C VAL A 145 47.37 29.70 28.50
N MET A 146 48.70 29.64 28.30
CA MET A 146 49.82 29.52 29.26
C MET A 146 50.01 28.20 29.99
#